data_AF-A1DZE0-F1
#
_entry.id   AF-A1DZE0-F1
#
_cell.length_a   1.000
_cell.length_b   1.000
_cell.length_c   1.000
_cell.angle_alpha   90.00
_cell.angle_beta   90.00
_cell.angle_gamma   90.00
#
_symmetry.space_group_name_H-M   'P 1'
#
loop_
_entity.id
_entity.type
_entity.pdbx_description
1 polymer ?
#
loop_
_entity_poly.entity_id
_entity_poly.type
_entity_poly.pdbx_seq_one_letter_code
_entity_poly.pdbx_strand_id
1 'polypeptide(L)'
;TYVAWKISGFPKHRVIGSGCNLDSARFRHLMGERLGIHPLSCHGWIVGEHGDSSVPVWSGVNVAGVSLKALHPDMGTDADKEHWKEVHKQVV
;
A
#
# COMPACT_ATOMS: atom_id res chain seq x y z
N THR A 1 -12.36 -14.73 -1.60
CA THR A 1 -12.07 -14.91 -3.04
C THR A 1 -11.87 -16.37 -3.43
N TYR A 2 -10.93 -17.09 -2.81
CA TYR A 2 -10.63 -18.50 -3.17
C TYR A 2 -11.85 -19.43 -3.16
N VAL A 3 -12.64 -19.42 -2.08
CA VAL A 3 -13.84 -20.26 -1.95
C VAL A 3 -14.85 -19.98 -3.07
N ALA A 4 -15.15 -18.71 -3.35
CA ALA A 4 -16.04 -18.32 -4.45
C ALA A 4 -15.52 -18.81 -5.82
N TRP A 5 -14.21 -18.77 -6.06
CA TRP A 5 -13.60 -19.30 -7.27
C TRP A 5 -13.81 -20.81 -7.40
N LYS A 6 -13.57 -21.58 -6.33
CA LYS A 6 -13.74 -23.02 -6.33
C LYS A 6 -15.19 -23.46 -6.52
N ILE A 7 -16.14 -22.76 -5.89
CA ILE A 7 -17.56 -23.13 -5.94
C ILE A 7 -18.21 -22.71 -7.27
N SER A 8 -17.90 -21.52 -7.79
CA SER A 8 -18.54 -21.00 -9.01
C SER A 8 -18.16 -21.74 -10.29
N GLY A 9 -17.02 -22.44 -10.31
CA GLY A 9 -16.47 -23.06 -11.54
C GLY A 9 -16.00 -22.03 -12.59
N PHE A 10 -15.97 -20.75 -12.25
CA PHE A 10 -15.59 -19.69 -13.18
C PHE A 10 -14.08 -19.69 -13.44
N PRO A 11 -13.63 -19.27 -14.64
CA PRO A 11 -12.22 -19.00 -14.86
C PRO A 11 -11.75 -17.84 -13.97
N LYS A 12 -10.48 -17.90 -13.52
CA LYS A 12 -9.94 -16.98 -12.49
C LYS A 12 -10.13 -15.48 -12.77
N HIS A 13 -10.14 -15.07 -14.04
CA HIS A 13 -10.31 -13.67 -14.43
C HIS A 13 -11.71 -13.11 -14.17
N ARG A 14 -12.70 -13.96 -13.81
CA ARG A 14 -14.05 -13.53 -13.41
C ARG A 14 -14.28 -13.57 -11.89
N VAL A 15 -13.26 -13.88 -11.10
CA VAL A 15 -13.37 -13.92 -9.63
C VAL A 15 -12.25 -13.06 -9.03
N ILE A 16 -12.59 -11.79 -8.81
CA ILE A 16 -11.66 -10.77 -8.33
C ILE A 16 -12.05 -10.42 -6.90
N GLY A 17 -11.09 -10.49 -5.97
CA GLY A 17 -11.26 -9.95 -4.62
C GLY A 17 -10.96 -8.47 -4.61
N SER A 18 -11.62 -7.69 -3.75
CA SER A 18 -11.27 -6.29 -3.51
C SER A 18 -9.81 -6.14 -3.07
N GLY A 19 -9.33 -7.08 -2.24
CA GLY A 19 -7.95 -7.15 -1.78
C GLY A 19 -7.48 -5.85 -1.15
N CYS A 20 -6.21 -5.50 -1.37
CA CYS A 20 -5.56 -4.33 -0.80
C CYS A 20 -5.89 -3.00 -1.52
N ASN A 21 -6.99 -2.92 -2.28
CA ASN A 21 -7.35 -1.69 -2.99
C ASN A 21 -7.67 -0.55 -1.99
N LEU A 22 -8.41 -0.86 -0.92
CA LEU A 22 -8.74 0.11 0.12
C LEU A 22 -7.49 0.48 0.95
N ASP A 23 -6.65 -0.50 1.25
CA ASP A 23 -5.42 -0.36 2.03
C ASP A 23 -4.45 0.57 1.30
N SER A 24 -4.26 0.36 -0.02
CA SER A 24 -3.46 1.25 -0.86
C SER A 24 -4.06 2.66 -0.95
N ALA A 25 -5.38 2.79 -0.99
CA ALA A 25 -6.04 4.10 -0.97
C ALA A 25 -5.81 4.83 0.36
N ARG A 26 -5.95 4.14 1.51
CA ARG A 26 -5.64 4.67 2.85
C ARG A 26 -4.17 5.06 2.98
N PHE A 27 -3.27 4.21 2.50
CA PHE A 27 -1.84 4.49 2.51
C PHE A 27 -1.48 5.76 1.74
N ARG A 28 -2.05 5.93 0.55
CA ARG A 28 -1.88 7.14 -0.27
C ARG A 28 -2.53 8.37 0.35
N HIS A 29 -3.64 8.20 1.07
CA HIS A 29 -4.28 9.27 1.82
C HIS A 29 -3.37 9.81 2.93
N LEU A 30 -2.86 8.93 3.80
CA LEU A 30 -1.97 9.30 4.91
C LEU A 30 -0.62 9.84 4.41
N MET A 31 -0.08 9.27 3.33
CA MET A 31 1.09 9.82 2.65
C MET A 31 0.82 11.24 2.15
N GLY A 32 -0.35 11.48 1.54
CA GLY A 32 -0.75 12.80 1.07
C GLY A 32 -0.91 13.82 2.21
N GLU A 33 -1.48 13.40 3.34
CA GLU A 33 -1.59 14.22 4.55
C GLU A 33 -0.21 14.65 5.07
N ARG A 34 0.73 13.71 5.19
CA ARG A 34 2.10 14.00 5.66
C ARG A 34 2.88 14.93 4.72
N LEU A 35 2.68 14.81 3.41
CA LEU A 35 3.42 15.57 2.41
C LEU A 35 2.73 16.85 1.96
N GLY A 36 1.46 17.06 2.34
CA GLY A 36 0.63 18.16 1.82
C GLY A 36 0.32 18.01 0.32
N ILE A 37 0.26 16.78 -0.19
CA ILE A 37 0.04 16.46 -1.61
C ILE A 37 -1.24 15.65 -1.76
N HIS A 38 -2.04 15.95 -2.78
CA HIS A 38 -3.28 15.21 -3.00
C HIS A 38 -3.00 13.71 -3.25
N PRO A 39 -3.77 12.77 -2.68
CA PRO A 39 -3.48 11.32 -2.77
C PRO A 39 -3.44 10.77 -4.19
N LEU A 40 -4.08 11.45 -5.15
CA LEU A 40 -3.98 11.10 -6.58
C LEU A 40 -2.57 11.26 -7.15
N SER A 41 -1.75 12.14 -6.56
CA SER A 41 -0.36 12.40 -6.92
C SER A 41 0.66 11.68 -6.02
N CYS A 42 0.17 10.97 -4.99
CA CYS A 42 0.97 10.12 -4.12
C CYS A 42 0.84 8.66 -4.59
N HIS A 43 1.97 8.02 -4.91
CA HIS A 43 2.00 6.65 -5.39
C HIS A 43 2.68 5.74 -4.36
N GLY A 44 1.97 4.71 -3.95
CA GLY A 44 2.41 3.70 -2.99
C GLY A 44 1.42 2.53 -2.99
N TRP A 45 1.92 1.33 -2.70
CA TRP A 45 1.15 0.10 -2.84
C TRP A 45 1.23 -0.73 -1.57
N ILE A 46 0.07 -1.19 -1.11
CA ILE A 46 -0.06 -2.26 -0.12
C ILE A 46 -0.43 -3.54 -0.87
N VAL A 47 0.31 -4.62 -0.62
CA VAL A 47 0.12 -5.92 -1.29
C VAL A 47 0.00 -7.05 -0.27
N GLY A 48 -0.43 -8.23 -0.72
CA GLY A 48 -0.57 -9.42 0.12
C GLY A 48 -2.00 -9.60 0.63
N GLU A 49 -2.10 -10.03 1.89
CA GLU A 49 -3.39 -10.14 2.59
C GLU A 49 -4.00 -8.75 2.80
N HIS A 50 -5.32 -8.63 2.64
CA HIS A 50 -6.05 -7.49 3.18
C HIS A 50 -6.26 -7.73 4.69
N GLY A 51 -5.40 -7.14 5.52
CA GLY A 51 -5.36 -7.38 6.96
C GLY A 51 -3.96 -7.23 7.55
N ASP A 52 -3.76 -7.82 8.73
CA ASP A 52 -2.59 -7.61 9.60
C ASP A 52 -1.26 -8.00 8.95
N SER A 53 -1.27 -8.94 7.99
CA SER A 53 -0.05 -9.37 7.28
C SER A 53 0.19 -8.64 5.95
N SER A 54 -0.53 -7.56 5.67
CA SER A 54 -0.32 -6.73 4.49
C SER A 54 1.10 -6.13 4.44
N VAL A 55 1.60 -5.88 3.24
CA VAL A 55 2.99 -5.46 3.01
C VAL A 55 3.04 -4.11 2.28
N PRO A 56 3.64 -3.07 2.89
CA PRO A 56 3.92 -1.81 2.21
C PRO A 56 5.17 -1.94 1.34
N VAL A 57 5.04 -1.67 0.03
CA VAL A 57 6.16 -1.76 -0.92
C VAL A 57 6.94 -0.44 -0.95
N TRP A 58 7.76 -0.20 0.07
CA TRP A 58 8.51 1.06 0.26
C TRP A 58 9.37 1.45 -0.95
N SER A 59 9.95 0.48 -1.66
CA SER A 59 10.76 0.73 -2.86
C SER A 59 9.98 1.35 -4.02
N GLY A 60 8.65 1.16 -4.07
CA GLY A 60 7.78 1.73 -5.09
C GLY A 60 7.15 3.07 -4.70
N VAL A 61 7.36 3.56 -3.47
CA VAL A 61 6.76 4.81 -2.99
C VAL A 61 7.40 6.01 -3.68
N ASN A 62 6.59 6.83 -4.33
CA ASN A 62 7.05 7.98 -5.09
C ASN A 62 6.01 9.09 -5.24
N VAL A 63 6.50 10.29 -5.54
CA VAL A 63 5.71 11.43 -6.03
C VAL A 63 6.34 11.89 -7.34
N ALA A 64 5.52 12.02 -8.39
CA ALA A 64 6.01 12.41 -9.73
C ALA A 64 7.20 11.56 -10.23
N GLY A 65 7.26 10.28 -9.87
CA GLY A 65 8.34 9.37 -10.24
C GLY A 65 9.61 9.47 -9.38
N VAL A 66 9.70 10.43 -8.46
CA VAL A 66 10.84 10.55 -7.53
C VAL A 66 10.67 9.58 -6.37
N SER A 67 11.56 8.59 -6.26
CA SER A 67 11.52 7.57 -5.21
C SER A 67 11.81 8.18 -3.83
N LEU A 68 10.88 8.01 -2.89
CA LEU A 68 11.10 8.47 -1.52
C LEU A 68 12.11 7.61 -0.77
N LYS A 69 12.18 6.30 -1.07
CA LYS A 69 13.20 5.40 -0.50
C LYS A 69 14.61 5.76 -0.95
N ALA A 70 14.78 6.30 -2.17
CA ALA A 70 16.08 6.77 -2.64
C ALA A 70 16.51 8.08 -1.96
N LEU A 71 15.56 8.99 -1.70
CA LEU A 71 15.81 10.23 -0.95
C LEU A 71 16.03 9.98 0.55
N HIS A 72 15.31 9.01 1.11
CA HIS A 72 15.36 8.61 2.50
C HIS A 72 15.58 7.09 2.62
N PRO A 73 16.86 6.64 2.61
CA PRO A 73 17.22 5.22 2.60
C PRO A 73 16.65 4.42 3.76
N ASP A 74 16.37 5.05 4.91
CA ASP A 74 15.84 4.37 6.09
C ASP A 74 14.32 4.24 6.08
N MET A 75 13.61 4.88 5.13
CA MET A 75 12.14 4.87 5.03
C MET A 75 11.53 3.47 5.23
N GLY A 76 10.62 3.33 6.19
CA GLY A 76 9.91 2.08 6.45
C GLY A 76 10.70 1.02 7.23
N THR A 77 11.92 1.34 7.67
CA THR A 77 12.69 0.54 8.63
C THR A 77 12.47 1.04 10.06
N ASP A 78 12.97 0.31 11.06
CA ASP A 78 12.92 0.74 12.46
C ASP A 78 13.93 1.85 12.79
N ALA A 79 14.91 2.10 11.92
CA ALA A 79 15.89 3.19 12.06
C ALA A 79 15.35 4.55 11.55
N ASP A 80 14.18 4.54 10.91
CA ASP A 80 13.55 5.71 10.32
C ASP A 80 13.13 6.73 11.38
N LYS A 81 13.79 7.90 11.40
CA LYS A 81 13.49 9.01 12.32
C LYS A 81 12.18 9.73 12.01
N GLU A 82 11.65 9.61 10.79
CA GLU A 82 10.35 10.15 10.40
C GLU A 82 9.21 9.14 10.58
N HIS A 83 9.56 7.92 11.03
CA HIS A 83 8.61 6.88 11.39
C HIS A 83 7.57 6.60 10.28
N TRP A 84 8.02 6.46 9.02
CA TRP A 84 7.12 6.13 7.91
C TRP A 84 6.44 4.78 8.08
N LYS A 85 7.08 3.85 8.81
CA LYS A 85 6.49 2.55 9.17
C LYS A 85 5.16 2.68 9.91
N GLU A 86 4.96 3.76 10.68
CA GLU A 86 3.69 4.04 11.37
C GLU A 86 2.54 4.35 10.39
N VAL A 87 2.83 4.85 9.18
CA VAL A 87 1.80 5.04 8.15
C VAL A 87 1.15 3.71 7.80
N HIS A 88 1.94 2.64 7.65
CA HIS A 88 1.40 1.31 7.35
C HIS A 88 0.60 0.74 8.54
N LYS A 89 1.06 0.95 9.78
CA LYS A 89 0.30 0.54 10.97
C LYS A 89 -1.06 1.24 11.12
N GLN A 90 -1.25 2.41 10.50
CA GLN A 90 -2.53 3.13 10.49
C GLN A 90 -3.46 2.71 9.33
N VAL A 91 -2.97 1.92 8.37
CA VAL A 91 -3.76 1.47 7.21
C VAL A 91 -4.69 0.32 7.56
N VAL A 92 -4.19 -0.61 8.38
CA VAL A 92 -4.86 -1.85 8.79
C VAL A 92 -5.46 -1.67 10.18
#